data_AF-A0A9X2BV94-F1
#
_entry.id   AF-A0A9X2BV94-F1
#
_cell.length_a   1.000
_cell.length_b   1.000
_cell.length_c   1.000
_cell.angle_alpha   90.00
_cell.angle_beta   90.00
_cell.angle_gamma   90.00
#
_symmetry.space_group_name_H-M   'P 1'
#
loop_
_entity.id
_entity.type
_entity.pdbx_description
1 polymer ?
#
loop_
_entity_poly.entity_id
_entity_poly.type
_entity_poly.pdbx_seq_one_letter_code
_entity_poly.pdbx_strand_id
1 'polypeptide(L)'
;MSMTREQIRDYVLTYLEATECQFLEKSPHHVTVKLSPRADRDLTNRPYYWGFIERTGAEPETMSFSFIFDPEAHQASEEAKAAREQKGPGAQQQMEAAQEDTLLGRYYGAVRPLPILGPGRIQREELAFGSPRLKQIFEATRRGGRYVYLFEEPEQRQRMALLPAAYEPWLGVCFKVEFCCDMKREELHFYGVSLLTGAIDESFQTRIAAKQLVPRLPENVHIEPTKFTLDAGRTVLEQRLAEQIAAYDDRWAQEARERLNDELSLIDAYYKDLVNDPEPERAQGASEQYEARRDEIRWQYEPRIVVSALGCGIFHLRSPR
;
A
#
# COMPACT_ATOMS: atom_id res chain seq x y z
N MET A 1 10.41 -6.13 10.20
CA MET A 1 8.99 -6.39 10.46
C MET A 1 8.51 -7.46 9.49
N SER A 2 7.94 -8.56 9.98
CA SER A 2 7.31 -9.59 9.16
C SER A 2 5.79 -9.55 9.36
N MET A 3 5.04 -9.77 8.29
CA MET A 3 3.57 -9.85 8.32
C MET A 3 3.17 -11.33 8.32
N THR A 4 2.24 -11.72 9.19
CA THR A 4 1.77 -13.11 9.24
C THR A 4 0.89 -13.44 8.04
N ARG A 5 0.72 -14.74 7.73
CA ARG A 5 -0.14 -15.20 6.61
C ARG A 5 -1.58 -14.72 6.78
N GLU A 6 -2.09 -14.76 8.02
CA GLU A 6 -3.44 -14.29 8.37
C GLU A 6 -3.58 -12.78 8.12
N GLN A 7 -2.61 -11.98 8.55
CA GLN A 7 -2.61 -10.55 8.29
C GLN A 7 -2.60 -10.25 6.79
N ILE A 8 -1.78 -10.97 6.00
CA ILE A 8 -1.73 -10.80 4.53
C ILE A 8 -3.10 -11.11 3.93
N ARG A 9 -3.72 -12.21 4.34
CA ARG A 9 -5.04 -12.60 3.88
C ARG A 9 -6.09 -11.55 4.19
N ASP A 10 -6.17 -11.10 5.43
CA ASP A 10 -7.18 -10.14 5.88
C ASP A 10 -6.98 -8.78 5.18
N TYR A 11 -5.74 -8.36 4.96
CA TYR A 11 -5.42 -7.16 4.19
C TYR A 11 -5.89 -7.28 2.73
N VAL A 12 -5.57 -8.39 2.07
CA VAL A 12 -5.94 -8.63 0.67
C VAL A 12 -7.46 -8.73 0.52
N LEU A 13 -8.14 -9.41 1.44
CA LEU A 13 -9.60 -9.47 1.46
C LEU A 13 -10.22 -8.08 1.61
N THR A 14 -9.71 -7.27 2.55
CA THR A 14 -10.17 -5.89 2.74
C THR A 14 -9.99 -5.04 1.48
N TYR A 15 -8.85 -5.18 0.78
CA TYR A 15 -8.62 -4.50 -0.50
C TYR A 15 -9.60 -4.94 -1.60
N LEU A 16 -9.83 -6.25 -1.72
CA LEU A 16 -10.72 -6.81 -2.73
C LEU A 16 -12.18 -6.39 -2.49
N GLU A 17 -12.61 -6.35 -1.23
CA GLU A 17 -13.93 -5.85 -0.83
C GLU A 17 -14.07 -4.35 -1.08
N ALA A 18 -13.07 -3.54 -0.69
CA ALA A 18 -13.05 -2.09 -0.90
C ALA A 18 -12.99 -1.69 -2.39
N THR A 19 -12.48 -2.57 -3.26
CA THR A 19 -12.47 -2.37 -4.72
C THR A 19 -13.66 -3.03 -5.43
N GLU A 20 -14.62 -3.60 -4.68
CA GLU A 20 -15.82 -4.23 -5.22
C GLU A 20 -15.52 -5.38 -6.19
N CYS A 21 -14.47 -6.16 -5.92
CA CYS A 21 -14.18 -7.36 -6.69
C CYS A 21 -15.24 -8.45 -6.44
N GLN A 22 -15.52 -9.25 -7.47
CA GLN A 22 -16.50 -10.34 -7.37
C GLN A 22 -15.82 -11.60 -6.86
N PHE A 23 -16.23 -12.09 -5.69
CA PHE A 23 -15.71 -13.33 -5.12
C PHE A 23 -16.34 -14.56 -5.79
N LEU A 24 -15.50 -15.40 -6.38
CA LEU A 24 -15.89 -16.68 -6.99
C LEU A 24 -15.74 -17.83 -5.99
N GLU A 25 -14.65 -17.83 -5.20
CA GLU A 25 -14.38 -18.82 -4.16
C GLU A 25 -13.66 -18.16 -2.98
N LYS A 26 -14.14 -18.41 -1.75
CA LYS A 26 -13.47 -18.00 -0.51
C LYS A 26 -13.07 -19.25 0.27
N SER A 27 -11.77 -19.45 0.47
CA SER A 27 -11.19 -20.52 1.29
C SER A 27 -10.21 -19.92 2.30
N PRO A 28 -9.95 -20.58 3.45
CA PRO A 28 -8.95 -20.11 4.39
C PRO A 28 -7.54 -19.98 3.79
N HIS A 29 -7.24 -20.78 2.76
CA HIS A 29 -5.90 -20.90 2.15
C HIS A 29 -5.78 -20.21 0.79
N HIS A 30 -6.89 -19.96 0.10
CA HIS A 30 -6.91 -19.28 -1.20
C HIS A 30 -8.20 -18.50 -1.42
N VAL A 31 -8.12 -17.47 -2.27
CA VAL A 31 -9.28 -16.66 -2.66
C VAL A 31 -9.25 -16.50 -4.17
N THR A 32 -10.34 -16.90 -4.82
CA THR A 32 -10.52 -16.72 -6.26
C THR A 32 -11.53 -15.60 -6.50
N VAL A 33 -11.11 -14.57 -7.23
CA VAL A 33 -11.88 -13.37 -7.51
C VAL A 33 -11.83 -13.00 -8.99
N LYS A 34 -12.93 -12.45 -9.50
CA LYS A 34 -12.95 -11.66 -10.72
C LYS A 34 -12.72 -10.19 -10.33
N LEU A 35 -11.67 -9.58 -10.87
CA LEU A 35 -11.31 -8.22 -10.51
C LEU A 35 -12.37 -7.22 -10.98
N SER A 36 -12.56 -6.14 -10.24
CA SER A 36 -13.32 -4.98 -10.72
C SER A 36 -12.51 -4.19 -11.75
N PRO A 37 -13.13 -3.32 -12.57
CA PRO A 37 -12.41 -2.45 -13.50
C PRO A 37 -11.31 -1.62 -12.84
N ARG A 38 -11.55 -1.15 -11.61
CA ARG A 38 -10.58 -0.38 -10.82
C ARG A 38 -9.40 -1.25 -10.40
N ALA A 39 -9.67 -2.41 -9.80
CA ALA A 39 -8.62 -3.32 -9.36
C ALA A 39 -7.79 -3.89 -10.53
N ASP A 40 -8.43 -4.16 -11.67
CA ASP A 40 -7.75 -4.66 -12.88
C ASP A 40 -6.80 -3.60 -13.47
N ARG A 41 -7.17 -2.31 -13.47
CA ARG A 41 -6.24 -1.21 -13.84
C ARG A 41 -5.04 -1.11 -12.90
N ASP A 42 -5.29 -1.29 -11.60
CA ASP A 42 -4.26 -1.12 -10.58
C ASP A 42 -3.28 -2.30 -10.51
N LEU A 43 -3.77 -3.52 -10.79
CA LEU A 43 -2.99 -4.75 -10.65
C LEU A 43 -2.50 -5.29 -12.00
N THR A 44 -3.31 -5.22 -13.04
CA THR A 44 -2.94 -5.76 -14.35
C THR A 44 -2.36 -4.62 -15.19
N ASN A 45 -1.07 -4.68 -15.47
CA ASN A 45 -0.36 -3.68 -16.27
C ASN A 45 -0.78 -3.80 -17.76
N ARG A 46 -2.05 -3.47 -18.07
CA ARG A 46 -2.71 -3.60 -19.39
C ARG A 46 -3.14 -2.22 -19.94
N PRO A 47 -2.22 -1.25 -20.11
CA PRO A 47 -2.59 0.10 -20.52
C PRO A 47 -3.26 0.17 -21.91
N TYR A 48 -2.83 -0.69 -22.85
CA TYR A 48 -3.43 -0.74 -24.19
C TYR A 48 -4.87 -1.23 -24.19
N TYR A 49 -5.20 -2.21 -23.33
CA TYR A 49 -6.56 -2.72 -23.20
C TYR A 49 -7.49 -1.63 -22.67
N TRP A 50 -7.09 -0.97 -21.59
CA TRP A 50 -7.87 0.11 -21.00
C TRP A 50 -8.01 1.30 -21.94
N GLY A 51 -6.94 1.65 -22.66
CA GLY A 51 -7.00 2.70 -23.68
C GLY A 51 -7.87 2.33 -24.90
N PHE A 52 -8.09 1.05 -25.19
CA PHE A 52 -9.04 0.62 -26.21
C PHE A 52 -10.48 0.71 -25.69
N ILE A 53 -10.75 0.19 -24.49
CA ILE A 53 -12.07 0.23 -23.86
C ILE A 53 -12.55 1.67 -23.68
N GLU A 54 -11.69 2.58 -23.23
CA GLU A 54 -12.04 4.00 -23.04
C GLU A 54 -12.37 4.71 -24.35
N ARG A 55 -11.71 4.33 -25.47
CA ARG A 55 -11.98 4.90 -26.79
C ARG A 55 -13.22 4.32 -27.45
N THR A 56 -13.51 3.05 -27.21
CA THR A 56 -14.61 2.32 -27.85
C THR A 56 -15.90 2.34 -27.05
N GLY A 57 -15.84 2.61 -25.75
CA GLY A 57 -16.99 2.55 -24.85
C GLY A 57 -17.53 1.13 -24.64
N ALA A 58 -16.77 0.10 -25.02
CA ALA A 58 -17.17 -1.30 -24.84
C ALA A 58 -17.17 -1.69 -23.35
N GLU A 59 -17.94 -2.74 -22.99
CA GLU A 59 -17.94 -3.24 -21.62
C GLU A 59 -16.57 -3.86 -21.25
N PRO A 60 -16.01 -3.52 -20.08
CA PRO A 60 -14.71 -4.03 -19.67
C PRO A 60 -14.79 -5.50 -19.24
N GLU A 61 -13.96 -6.31 -19.86
CA GLU A 61 -13.62 -7.68 -19.52
C GLU A 61 -12.36 -7.72 -18.64
N THR A 62 -12.59 -7.92 -17.35
CA THR A 62 -11.57 -7.95 -16.31
C THR A 62 -11.02 -9.36 -16.08
N MET A 63 -9.78 -9.43 -15.61
CA MET A 63 -9.11 -10.70 -15.33
C MET A 63 -9.60 -11.35 -14.02
N SER A 64 -9.50 -12.67 -13.97
CA SER A 64 -9.74 -13.45 -12.74
C SER A 64 -8.42 -13.89 -12.14
N PHE A 65 -8.28 -13.75 -10.82
CA PHE A 65 -7.10 -14.17 -10.05
C PHE A 65 -7.49 -15.16 -8.97
N SER A 66 -6.58 -16.10 -8.70
CA SER A 66 -6.60 -16.96 -7.53
C SER A 66 -5.37 -16.66 -6.69
N PHE A 67 -5.60 -16.01 -5.56
CA PHE A 67 -4.57 -15.64 -4.59
C PHE A 67 -4.41 -16.76 -3.57
N ILE A 68 -3.21 -17.33 -3.51
CA ILE A 68 -2.89 -18.46 -2.63
C ILE A 68 -2.04 -17.93 -1.47
N PHE A 69 -2.54 -18.07 -0.24
CA PHE A 69 -1.86 -17.62 0.98
C PHE A 69 -1.06 -18.75 1.65
N ASP A 70 -1.48 -19.99 1.42
CA ASP A 70 -0.78 -21.19 1.90
C ASP A 70 -0.65 -22.22 0.77
N PRO A 71 0.54 -22.35 0.15
CA PRO A 71 0.73 -23.22 -1.00
C PRO A 71 0.57 -24.71 -0.66
N GLU A 72 1.02 -25.15 0.52
CA GLU A 72 0.97 -26.55 0.93
C GLU A 72 -0.47 -27.00 1.20
N ALA A 73 -1.21 -26.19 1.96
CA ALA A 73 -2.62 -26.48 2.24
C ALA A 73 -3.50 -26.36 0.98
N HIS A 74 -3.17 -25.42 0.09
CA HIS A 74 -3.87 -25.29 -1.20
C HIS A 74 -3.64 -26.51 -2.09
N GLN A 75 -2.41 -26.98 -2.23
CA GLN A 75 -2.09 -28.20 -2.99
C GLN A 75 -2.83 -29.42 -2.45
N ALA A 76 -2.82 -29.64 -1.13
CA ALA A 76 -3.58 -30.71 -0.50
C ALA A 76 -5.10 -30.60 -0.74
N SER A 77 -5.64 -29.37 -0.77
CA SER A 77 -7.06 -29.14 -1.06
C SER A 77 -7.43 -29.43 -2.52
N GLU A 78 -6.56 -29.08 -3.47
CA GLU A 78 -6.75 -29.35 -4.90
C GLU A 78 -6.62 -30.86 -5.17
N GLU A 79 -5.67 -31.55 -4.54
CA GLU A 79 -5.53 -33.01 -4.62
C GLU A 79 -6.75 -33.72 -4.04
N ALA A 80 -7.29 -33.25 -2.90
CA ALA A 80 -8.51 -33.78 -2.31
C ALA A 80 -9.75 -33.53 -3.19
N LYS A 81 -9.84 -32.38 -3.87
CA LYS A 81 -10.90 -32.08 -4.84
C LYS A 81 -10.78 -32.98 -6.08
N ALA A 82 -9.60 -33.12 -6.65
CA ALA A 82 -9.35 -34.01 -7.80
C ALA A 82 -9.68 -35.48 -7.46
N ALA A 83 -9.35 -35.94 -6.25
CA ALA A 83 -9.70 -37.28 -5.78
C ALA A 83 -11.20 -37.49 -5.53
N ARG A 84 -11.96 -36.41 -5.27
CA ARG A 84 -13.43 -36.45 -5.11
C ARG A 84 -14.17 -36.39 -6.44
N GLU A 85 -13.69 -35.61 -7.40
CA GLU A 85 -14.26 -35.52 -8.75
C GLU A 85 -14.11 -36.84 -9.52
N GLN A 86 -13.01 -37.58 -9.31
CA GLN A 86 -12.83 -38.93 -9.85
C GLN A 86 -13.81 -39.98 -9.25
N LYS A 87 -14.55 -39.65 -8.18
CA LYS A 87 -15.50 -40.56 -7.50
C LYS A 87 -16.97 -40.12 -7.61
N GLY A 88 -17.29 -39.08 -8.39
CA GLY A 88 -18.66 -38.59 -8.55
C GLY A 88 -19.53 -39.43 -9.52
N PRO A 89 -20.86 -39.55 -9.33
CA PRO A 89 -21.74 -40.39 -10.17
C PRO A 89 -21.90 -39.90 -11.62
N GLY A 90 -21.45 -38.68 -11.94
CA GLY A 90 -21.47 -38.12 -13.31
C GLY A 90 -20.26 -38.51 -14.18
N ALA A 91 -19.22 -39.13 -13.60
CA ALA A 91 -18.01 -39.50 -14.32
C ALA A 91 -18.22 -40.68 -15.29
N GLN A 92 -19.28 -41.49 -15.10
CA GLN A 92 -19.58 -42.62 -15.98
C GLN A 92 -20.13 -42.19 -17.34
N GLN A 93 -20.83 -41.05 -17.46
CA GLN A 93 -21.33 -40.56 -18.76
C GLN A 93 -20.31 -39.72 -19.53
N GLN A 94 -19.34 -39.08 -18.85
CA GLN A 94 -18.23 -38.39 -19.54
C GLN A 94 -17.10 -39.35 -19.96
N MET A 95 -16.97 -40.50 -19.30
CA MET A 95 -16.02 -41.55 -19.73
C MET A 95 -16.39 -42.17 -21.08
N GLU A 96 -17.68 -42.26 -21.45
CA GLU A 96 -18.09 -42.78 -22.76
C GLU A 96 -17.82 -41.79 -23.89
N ALA A 97 -18.03 -40.48 -23.69
CA ALA A 97 -17.71 -39.46 -24.70
C ALA A 97 -16.20 -39.22 -24.85
N ALA A 98 -15.42 -39.35 -23.78
CA ALA A 98 -13.95 -39.23 -23.83
C ALA A 98 -13.26 -40.45 -24.45
N GLN A 99 -13.94 -41.60 -24.54
CA GLN A 99 -13.41 -42.78 -25.23
C GLN A 99 -13.37 -42.60 -26.75
N GLU A 100 -14.18 -41.72 -27.35
CA GLU A 100 -14.12 -41.44 -28.79
C GLU A 100 -12.91 -40.58 -29.18
N ASP A 101 -12.33 -39.81 -28.24
CA ASP A 101 -11.11 -39.00 -28.47
C ASP A 101 -9.80 -39.81 -28.32
N THR A 102 -9.91 -41.12 -28.10
CA THR A 102 -8.77 -42.04 -27.86
C THR A 102 -7.88 -42.25 -29.10
N LEU A 103 -8.38 -41.98 -30.30
CA LEU A 103 -7.60 -42.17 -31.52
C LEU A 103 -6.48 -41.13 -31.67
N LEU A 104 -6.74 -39.85 -31.37
CA LEU A 104 -5.70 -38.81 -31.40
C LEU A 104 -4.66 -39.01 -30.29
N GLY A 105 -5.09 -39.37 -29.07
CA GLY A 105 -4.20 -39.57 -27.92
C GLY A 105 -3.22 -40.73 -28.06
N ARG A 106 -3.56 -41.75 -28.86
CA ARG A 106 -2.65 -42.88 -29.17
C ARG A 106 -1.50 -42.51 -30.10
N TYR A 107 -1.72 -41.56 -31.02
CA TYR A 107 -0.68 -41.12 -31.96
C TYR A 107 0.11 -39.90 -31.46
N TYR A 108 -0.51 -39.02 -30.67
CA TYR A 108 0.09 -37.76 -30.25
C TYR A 108 0.43 -37.67 -28.75
N GLY A 109 0.22 -38.75 -27.97
CA GLY A 109 0.40 -38.75 -26.52
C GLY A 109 -0.74 -38.03 -25.79
N ALA A 110 -0.74 -38.08 -24.45
CA ALA A 110 -1.73 -37.35 -23.65
C ALA A 110 -1.66 -35.85 -23.99
N VAL A 111 -2.68 -35.34 -24.67
CA VAL A 111 -2.80 -33.92 -24.99
C VAL A 111 -2.85 -33.20 -23.66
N ARG A 112 -1.74 -32.58 -23.25
CA ARG A 112 -1.76 -31.63 -22.14
C ARG A 112 -2.78 -30.57 -22.53
N PRO A 113 -3.78 -30.25 -21.69
CA PRO A 113 -4.73 -29.20 -22.03
C PRO A 113 -3.90 -27.97 -22.36
N LEU A 114 -4.07 -27.46 -23.58
CA LEU A 114 -3.37 -26.26 -24.00
C LEU A 114 -3.68 -25.18 -22.96
N PRO A 115 -2.68 -24.44 -22.47
CA PRO A 115 -2.94 -23.36 -21.53
C PRO A 115 -3.98 -22.44 -22.18
N ILE A 116 -5.10 -22.23 -21.49
CA ILE A 116 -6.17 -21.34 -21.97
C ILE A 116 -5.54 -19.95 -22.12
N LEU A 117 -5.16 -19.59 -23.35
CA LEU A 117 -4.71 -18.26 -23.71
C LEU A 117 -5.95 -17.46 -24.08
N GLY A 118 -6.47 -16.69 -23.12
CA GLY A 118 -7.63 -15.84 -23.37
C GLY A 118 -8.36 -15.40 -22.11
N PRO A 119 -9.40 -14.58 -22.28
CA PRO A 119 -10.29 -14.19 -21.20
C PRO A 119 -10.96 -15.43 -20.59
N GLY A 120 -10.97 -15.53 -19.26
CA GLY A 120 -11.42 -16.72 -18.53
C GLY A 120 -10.30 -17.55 -17.91
N ARG A 121 -9.03 -17.30 -18.24
CA ARG A 121 -7.90 -17.87 -17.49
C ARG A 121 -7.84 -17.27 -16.08
N ILE A 122 -8.02 -18.11 -15.07
CA ILE A 122 -7.76 -17.74 -13.67
C ILE A 122 -6.24 -17.75 -13.46
N GLN A 123 -5.64 -16.58 -13.26
CA GLN A 123 -4.21 -16.47 -12.95
C GLN A 123 -3.98 -16.84 -11.49
N ARG A 124 -3.13 -17.85 -11.25
CA ARG A 124 -2.78 -18.31 -9.91
C ARG A 124 -1.53 -17.58 -9.46
N GLU A 125 -1.59 -16.95 -8.29
CA GLU A 125 -0.45 -16.25 -7.71
C GLU A 125 -0.34 -16.53 -6.21
N GLU A 126 0.88 -16.82 -5.77
CA GLU A 126 1.20 -17.05 -4.36
C GLU A 126 1.53 -15.72 -3.68
N LEU A 127 0.84 -15.44 -2.58
CA LEU A 127 0.99 -14.21 -1.80
C LEU A 127 1.76 -14.49 -0.52
N ALA A 128 3.08 -14.30 -0.59
CA ALA A 128 3.96 -14.23 0.56
C ALA A 128 4.39 -12.78 0.84
N PHE A 129 4.86 -12.50 2.06
CA PHE A 129 5.46 -11.22 2.40
C PHE A 129 6.70 -10.99 1.51
N GLY A 130 6.72 -9.88 0.76
CA GLY A 130 7.77 -9.58 -0.22
C GLY A 130 7.43 -9.96 -1.67
N SER A 131 6.33 -10.69 -1.91
CA SER A 131 5.86 -10.99 -3.27
C SER A 131 5.58 -9.70 -4.05
N PRO A 132 5.87 -9.67 -5.37
CA PRO A 132 5.66 -8.48 -6.19
C PRO A 132 4.18 -8.08 -6.25
N ARG A 133 3.27 -9.05 -6.29
CA ARG A 133 1.83 -8.78 -6.29
C ARG A 133 1.36 -8.12 -5.00
N LEU A 134 1.81 -8.61 -3.84
CA LEU A 134 1.44 -8.00 -2.57
C LEU A 134 1.95 -6.56 -2.48
N LYS A 135 3.17 -6.29 -2.98
CA LYS A 135 3.70 -4.92 -3.10
C LYS A 135 2.81 -4.03 -3.97
N GLN A 136 2.35 -4.54 -5.12
CA GLN A 136 1.42 -3.80 -5.98
C GLN A 136 0.08 -3.50 -5.29
N ILE A 137 -0.46 -4.44 -4.51
CA ILE A 137 -1.67 -4.22 -3.72
C ILE A 137 -1.42 -3.14 -2.65
N PHE A 138 -0.28 -3.16 -1.97
CA PHE A 138 0.09 -2.10 -1.01
C PHE A 138 0.21 -0.74 -1.68
N GLU A 139 0.85 -0.66 -2.85
CA GLU A 139 0.98 0.58 -3.61
C GLU A 139 -0.37 1.10 -4.12
N ALA A 140 -1.23 0.21 -4.62
CA ALA A 140 -2.58 0.54 -5.06
C ALA A 140 -3.42 1.06 -3.90
N THR A 141 -3.38 0.39 -2.75
CA THR A 141 -4.07 0.83 -1.53
C THR A 141 -3.55 2.19 -1.07
N ARG A 142 -2.22 2.38 -1.04
CA ARG A 142 -1.60 3.66 -0.66
C ARG A 142 -1.97 4.78 -1.62
N ARG A 143 -2.12 4.52 -2.92
CA ARG A 143 -2.60 5.50 -3.92
C ARG A 143 -4.06 5.84 -3.69
N GLY A 144 -4.92 4.84 -3.46
CA GLY A 144 -6.36 5.03 -3.24
C GLY A 144 -6.69 5.69 -1.89
N GLY A 145 -5.87 5.47 -0.87
CA GLY A 145 -6.06 5.98 0.49
C GLY A 145 -5.34 7.29 0.82
N ARG A 146 -4.75 7.99 -0.16
CA ARG A 146 -4.03 9.26 0.09
C ARG A 146 -4.92 10.37 0.64
N TYR A 147 -6.17 10.39 0.18
CA TYR A 147 -7.14 11.43 0.49
C TYR A 147 -8.42 10.77 0.97
N VAL A 148 -8.90 11.17 2.15
CA VAL A 148 -10.17 10.69 2.69
C VAL A 148 -11.11 11.85 3.00
N TYR A 149 -12.39 11.62 2.81
CA TYR A 149 -13.44 12.58 3.14
C TYR A 149 -14.51 11.84 3.93
N LEU A 150 -14.53 12.08 5.24
CA LEU A 150 -15.26 11.23 6.19
C LEU A 150 -16.13 12.06 7.12
N PHE A 151 -17.21 11.44 7.58
CA PHE A 151 -18.18 12.01 8.51
C PHE A 151 -18.34 11.11 9.72
N GLU A 152 -18.44 11.70 10.90
CA GLU A 152 -18.83 10.97 12.10
C GLU A 152 -20.26 10.42 11.97
N GLU A 153 -20.44 9.12 12.17
CA GLU A 153 -21.77 8.53 12.16
C GLU A 153 -22.54 8.97 13.43
N PRO A 154 -23.70 9.63 13.30
CA PRO A 154 -24.46 10.09 14.44
C PRO A 154 -25.06 8.90 15.18
N GLU A 155 -25.03 8.98 16.51
CA GLU A 155 -25.74 8.04 17.39
C GLU A 155 -27.23 8.00 17.05
N GLN A 156 -27.88 6.86 17.34
CA GLN A 156 -29.29 6.64 17.00
C GLN A 156 -30.22 7.72 17.60
N ARG A 157 -29.89 8.25 18.78
CA ARG A 157 -30.63 9.35 19.42
C ARG A 157 -30.59 10.64 18.59
N GLN A 158 -29.47 10.95 17.94
CA GLN A 158 -29.33 12.15 17.13
C GLN A 158 -30.13 12.04 15.82
N ARG A 159 -30.28 10.84 15.27
CA ARG A 159 -31.12 10.60 14.08
C ARG A 159 -32.59 10.91 14.33
N MET A 160 -33.05 10.79 15.58
CA MET A 160 -34.41 11.11 15.98
C MET A 160 -34.57 12.52 16.56
N ALA A 161 -33.49 13.32 16.60
CA ALA A 161 -33.54 14.66 17.15
C ALA A 161 -34.27 15.63 16.20
N LEU A 162 -34.94 16.62 16.78
CA LEU A 162 -35.65 17.65 16.02
C LEU A 162 -34.71 18.62 15.30
N LEU A 163 -33.52 18.85 15.85
CA LEU A 163 -32.53 19.78 15.32
C LEU A 163 -31.34 19.00 14.74
N PRO A 164 -30.83 19.41 13.56
CA PRO A 164 -29.65 18.80 12.97
C PRO A 164 -28.41 19.07 13.82
N ALA A 165 -27.48 18.10 13.86
CA ALA A 165 -26.20 18.26 14.54
C ALA A 165 -25.22 19.06 13.69
N ALA A 166 -24.57 20.04 14.31
CA ALA A 166 -23.51 20.83 13.70
C ALA A 166 -22.21 20.02 13.62
N TYR A 167 -21.65 19.88 12.43
CA TYR A 167 -20.38 19.18 12.21
C TYR A 167 -19.30 20.17 11.82
N GLU A 168 -18.19 20.11 12.56
CA GLU A 168 -17.01 20.91 12.34
C GLU A 168 -16.06 20.18 11.38
N PRO A 169 -15.56 20.85 10.33
CA PRO A 169 -14.57 20.27 9.42
C PRO A 169 -13.16 20.33 10.03
N TRP A 170 -12.49 19.18 10.10
CA TRP A 170 -11.12 19.01 10.55
C TRP A 170 -10.22 18.52 9.41
N LEU A 171 -9.08 19.17 9.19
CA LEU A 171 -8.03 18.67 8.31
C LEU A 171 -7.11 17.76 9.14
N GLY A 172 -7.13 16.47 8.83
CA GLY A 172 -6.22 15.48 9.40
C GLY A 172 -5.08 15.16 8.46
N VAL A 173 -3.84 15.09 8.97
CA VAL A 173 -2.66 14.69 8.21
C VAL A 173 -1.83 13.69 9.01
N CYS A 174 -1.42 12.62 8.35
CA CYS A 174 -0.44 11.67 8.88
C CYS A 174 0.94 12.00 8.32
N PHE A 175 1.81 12.53 9.18
CA PHE A 175 3.21 12.78 8.86
C PHE A 175 4.07 11.59 9.28
N LYS A 176 4.95 11.16 8.39
CA LYS A 176 6.06 10.28 8.69
C LYS A 176 7.32 11.13 8.81
N VAL A 177 7.91 11.14 9.99
CA VAL A 177 9.18 11.79 10.29
C VAL A 177 10.27 10.73 10.36
N GLU A 178 11.29 10.86 9.54
CA GLU A 178 12.40 9.92 9.45
C GLU A 178 13.70 10.63 9.84
N PHE A 179 14.27 10.26 11.00
CA PHE A 179 15.61 10.67 11.41
C PHE A 179 16.59 9.68 10.79
N CYS A 180 17.37 10.14 9.81
CA CYS A 180 18.27 9.30 9.04
C CYS A 180 19.73 9.69 9.31
N CYS A 181 20.53 8.71 9.67
CA CYS A 181 21.99 8.72 9.69
C CYS A 181 22.47 7.27 9.46
N ASP A 182 23.50 6.82 10.18
CA ASP A 182 23.92 5.40 10.25
C ASP A 182 22.77 4.47 10.64
N MET A 183 21.89 4.95 11.51
CA MET A 183 20.63 4.32 11.87
C MET A 183 19.45 5.16 11.38
N LYS A 184 18.31 4.48 11.12
CA LYS A 184 17.06 5.14 10.74
C LYS A 184 16.02 4.97 11.84
N ARG A 185 15.52 6.09 12.38
CA ARG A 185 14.36 6.13 13.27
C ARG A 185 13.17 6.71 12.51
N GLU A 186 12.06 5.99 12.51
CA GLU A 186 10.82 6.43 11.85
C GLU A 186 9.72 6.63 12.90
N GLU A 187 9.03 7.75 12.82
CA GLU A 187 7.92 8.11 13.69
C GLU A 187 6.71 8.56 12.86
N LEU A 188 5.52 8.21 13.34
CA LEU A 188 4.26 8.62 12.73
C LEU A 188 3.55 9.62 13.65
N HIS A 189 3.28 10.80 13.11
CA HIS A 189 2.60 11.89 13.80
C HIS A 189 1.27 12.17 13.10
N PHE A 190 0.17 11.98 13.82
CA PHE A 190 -1.19 12.18 13.29
C PHE A 190 -1.79 13.44 13.89
N TYR A 191 -1.77 14.52 13.12
CA TYR A 191 -2.31 15.80 13.58
C TYR A 191 -3.63 16.12 12.91
N GLY A 192 -4.48 16.84 13.65
CA GLY A 192 -5.71 17.43 13.16
C GLY A 192 -5.72 18.92 13.43
N VAL A 193 -6.24 19.70 12.49
CA VAL A 193 -6.56 21.12 12.72
C VAL A 193 -8.01 21.38 12.35
N SER A 194 -8.72 22.08 13.23
CA SER A 194 -10.06 22.55 12.89
C SER A 194 -10.00 23.66 11.86
N LEU A 195 -10.72 23.50 10.75
CA LEU A 195 -10.88 24.54 9.72
C LEU A 195 -11.92 25.60 10.12
N LEU A 196 -12.57 25.45 11.27
CA LEU A 196 -13.51 26.43 11.84
C LEU A 196 -12.86 27.26 12.95
N THR A 197 -12.16 26.62 13.88
CA THR A 197 -11.60 27.26 15.08
C THR A 197 -10.09 27.46 15.03
N GLY A 198 -9.38 26.73 14.17
CA GLY A 198 -7.92 26.73 14.14
C GLY A 198 -7.27 25.93 15.26
N ALA A 199 -8.06 25.25 16.10
CA ALA A 199 -7.53 24.41 17.18
C ALA A 199 -6.77 23.21 16.61
N ILE A 200 -5.59 22.94 17.17
CA ILE A 200 -4.73 21.82 16.79
C ILE A 200 -4.92 20.67 17.77
N ASP A 201 -5.01 19.45 17.25
CA ASP A 201 -5.10 18.20 17.99
C ASP A 201 -3.91 17.31 17.58
N GLU A 202 -2.96 17.11 18.50
CA GLU A 202 -1.76 16.29 18.28
C GLU A 202 -2.03 14.78 18.39
N SER A 203 -3.14 14.40 19.04
CA SER A 203 -3.55 13.01 19.26
C SER A 203 -4.77 12.66 18.41
N PHE A 204 -4.85 13.24 17.21
CA PHE A 204 -6.01 13.15 16.35
C PHE A 204 -6.35 11.72 15.93
N GLN A 205 -5.34 10.85 15.82
CA GLN A 205 -5.54 9.42 15.58
C GLN A 205 -6.41 8.76 16.64
N THR A 206 -6.14 9.00 17.93
CA THR A 206 -6.89 8.41 19.04
C THR A 206 -8.34 8.90 19.02
N ARG A 207 -8.53 10.19 18.70
CA ARG A 207 -9.87 10.78 18.59
C ARG A 207 -10.69 10.17 17.45
N ILE A 208 -10.07 9.95 16.29
CA ILE A 208 -10.74 9.30 15.16
C ILE A 208 -11.00 7.82 15.44
N ALA A 209 -10.03 7.10 16.00
CA ALA A 209 -10.15 5.67 16.26
C ALA A 209 -11.32 5.33 17.22
N ALA A 210 -11.70 6.27 18.09
CA ALA A 210 -12.84 6.13 18.98
C ALA A 210 -14.21 6.36 18.32
N LYS A 211 -14.26 6.85 17.08
CA LYS A 211 -15.49 7.25 16.37
C LYS A 211 -15.73 6.33 15.17
N GLN A 212 -17.01 6.09 14.87
CA GLN A 212 -17.37 5.46 13.60
C GLN A 212 -17.44 6.52 12.51
N LEU A 213 -16.73 6.30 11.41
CA LEU A 213 -16.63 7.24 10.30
C LEU A 213 -17.21 6.62 9.03
N VAL A 214 -17.98 7.41 8.29
CA VAL A 214 -18.60 7.00 7.03
C VAL A 214 -18.26 7.98 5.90
N PRO A 215 -18.11 7.50 4.64
CA PRO A 215 -17.76 8.35 3.49
C PRO A 215 -18.96 9.10 2.89
N ARG A 216 -20.14 9.01 3.52
CA ARG A 216 -21.38 9.65 3.08
C ARG A 216 -21.89 10.59 4.15
N LEU A 217 -22.52 11.69 3.74
CA LEU A 217 -23.15 12.62 4.67
C LEU A 217 -24.29 11.89 5.42
N PRO A 218 -24.24 11.81 6.76
CA PRO A 218 -25.30 11.18 7.54
C PRO A 218 -26.58 12.03 7.59
N GLU A 219 -27.69 11.39 7.96
CA GLU A 219 -28.98 12.05 8.16
C GLU A 219 -28.96 12.98 9.39
N ASN A 220 -29.74 14.06 9.36
CA ASN A 220 -29.88 15.04 10.45
C ASN A 220 -28.56 15.67 10.92
N VAL A 221 -27.70 15.98 9.95
CA VAL A 221 -26.40 16.65 10.15
C VAL A 221 -26.28 17.84 9.20
N HIS A 222 -25.73 18.95 9.68
CA HIS A 222 -25.30 20.07 8.85
C HIS A 222 -23.81 20.38 9.05
N ILE A 223 -23.15 20.79 7.97
CA ILE A 223 -21.72 21.13 8.00
C ILE A 223 -21.57 22.62 8.30
N GLU A 224 -20.78 22.95 9.31
CA GLU A 224 -20.41 24.33 9.61
C GLU A 224 -19.44 24.87 8.55
N PRO A 225 -19.61 26.13 8.08
CA PRO A 225 -18.74 26.70 7.06
C PRO A 225 -17.31 26.86 7.59
N THR A 226 -16.33 26.49 6.76
CA THR A 226 -14.91 26.67 7.08
C THR A 226 -14.56 28.15 7.17
N LYS A 227 -13.82 28.54 8.21
CA LYS A 227 -13.23 29.89 8.34
C LYS A 227 -11.82 29.95 7.77
N PHE A 228 -11.09 28.84 7.85
CA PHE A 228 -9.73 28.72 7.36
C PHE A 228 -9.68 27.94 6.06
N THR A 229 -8.76 28.32 5.17
CA THR A 229 -8.47 27.55 3.95
C THR A 229 -7.66 26.30 4.28
N LEU A 230 -7.68 25.32 3.39
CA LEU A 230 -6.87 24.10 3.55
C LEU A 230 -5.37 24.41 3.57
N ASP A 231 -4.93 25.40 2.80
CA ASP A 231 -3.53 25.83 2.78
C ASP A 231 -3.10 26.44 4.11
N ALA A 232 -3.95 27.30 4.71
CA ALA A 232 -3.70 27.83 6.05
C ALA A 232 -3.64 26.71 7.10
N GLY A 233 -4.57 25.75 7.04
CA GLY A 233 -4.55 24.58 7.91
C GLY A 233 -3.28 23.74 7.75
N ARG A 234 -2.82 23.53 6.51
CA ARG A 234 -1.55 22.85 6.21
C ARG A 234 -0.37 23.58 6.83
N THR A 235 -0.25 24.89 6.61
CA THR A 235 0.87 25.68 7.17
C THR A 235 0.92 25.60 8.70
N VAL A 236 -0.25 25.66 9.36
CA VAL A 236 -0.33 25.53 10.82
C VAL A 236 0.16 24.16 11.29
N LEU A 237 -0.20 23.08 10.60
CA LEU A 237 0.26 21.73 10.94
C LEU A 237 1.76 21.55 10.68
N GLU A 238 2.27 22.06 9.55
CA GLU A 238 3.70 22.01 9.22
C GLU A 238 4.53 22.79 10.24
N GLN A 239 4.08 23.98 10.64
CA GLN A 239 4.74 24.79 11.65
C GLN A 239 4.77 24.08 13.00
N ARG A 240 3.64 23.48 13.42
CA ARG A 240 3.57 22.74 14.68
C ARG A 240 4.48 21.53 14.70
N LEU A 241 4.56 20.81 13.57
CA LEU A 241 5.49 19.70 13.40
C LEU A 241 6.95 20.17 13.48
N ALA A 242 7.28 21.29 12.83
CA ALA A 242 8.61 21.87 12.87
C ALA A 242 9.02 22.30 14.28
N GLU A 243 8.09 22.90 15.04
CA GLU A 243 8.29 23.24 16.46
C GLU A 243 8.54 21.99 17.30
N GLN A 244 7.77 20.92 17.07
CA GLN A 244 7.98 19.66 17.78
C GLN A 244 9.34 19.04 17.43
N ILE A 245 9.72 19.00 16.15
CA ILE A 245 11.02 18.49 15.69
C ILE A 245 12.18 19.31 16.28
N ALA A 246 12.05 20.63 16.33
CA ALA A 246 13.07 21.52 16.91
C ALA A 246 13.24 21.32 18.42
N ALA A 247 12.24 20.79 19.11
CA ALA A 247 12.33 20.44 20.53
C ALA A 247 13.01 19.08 20.80
N TYR A 248 13.27 18.27 19.77
CA TYR A 248 14.02 17.02 19.96
C TYR A 248 15.48 17.32 20.28
N ASP A 249 16.06 16.41 21.04
CA ASP A 249 17.48 16.36 21.33
C ASP A 249 18.31 16.20 20.04
N ASP A 250 19.33 17.02 19.87
CA ASP A 250 20.20 17.07 18.70
C ASP A 250 21.48 16.21 18.86
N ARG A 251 21.68 15.57 20.02
CA ARG A 251 22.82 14.70 20.30
C ARG A 251 23.05 13.63 19.24
N TRP A 252 21.98 12.99 18.74
CA TRP A 252 22.10 11.97 17.68
C TRP A 252 22.74 12.53 16.41
N ALA A 253 22.45 13.78 16.04
CA ALA A 253 22.98 14.43 14.86
C ALA A 253 24.42 14.89 15.08
N GLN A 254 24.77 15.29 16.30
CA GLN A 254 26.15 15.62 16.68
C GLN A 254 27.04 14.38 16.63
N GLU A 255 26.64 13.28 17.26
CA GLU A 255 27.37 12.01 17.24
C GLU A 255 27.53 11.45 15.82
N ALA A 256 26.48 11.53 14.99
CA ALA A 256 26.56 11.10 13.59
C ALA A 256 27.56 11.94 12.78
N ARG A 257 27.66 13.25 13.04
CA ARG A 257 28.66 14.14 12.42
C ARG A 257 30.08 13.83 12.86
N GLU A 258 30.28 13.48 14.13
CA GLU A 258 31.58 13.05 14.63
C GLU A 258 32.02 11.76 13.93
N ARG A 259 31.17 10.74 13.89
CA ARG A 259 31.43 9.49 13.16
C ARG A 259 31.71 9.73 11.68
N LEU A 260 30.93 10.60 11.03
CA LEU A 260 31.14 11.00 9.64
C LEU A 260 32.55 11.58 9.44
N ASN A 261 33.00 12.48 10.33
CA ASN A 261 34.32 13.10 10.23
C ASN A 261 35.45 12.08 10.44
N ASP A 262 35.28 11.14 11.37
CA ASP A 262 36.27 10.07 11.60
C ASP A 262 36.40 9.17 10.36
N GLU A 263 35.29 8.75 9.77
CA GLU A 263 35.26 7.93 8.56
C GLU A 263 35.83 8.68 7.34
N LEU A 264 35.48 9.95 7.17
CA LEU A 264 36.07 10.80 6.12
C LEU A 264 37.58 10.94 6.29
N SER A 265 38.06 11.12 7.54
CA SER A 265 39.49 11.23 7.83
C SER A 265 40.25 9.93 7.48
N LEU A 266 39.63 8.78 7.73
CA LEU A 266 40.17 7.47 7.37
C LEU A 266 40.26 7.27 5.86
N ILE A 267 39.21 7.62 5.12
CA ILE A 267 39.22 7.60 3.64
C ILE A 267 40.27 8.56 3.10
N ASP A 268 40.31 9.79 3.61
CA ASP A 268 41.26 10.81 3.18
C ASP A 268 42.70 10.32 3.36
N ALA A 269 43.02 9.66 4.48
CA ALA A 269 44.34 9.09 4.72
C ALA A 269 44.68 7.95 3.75
N TYR A 270 43.73 7.06 3.45
CA TYR A 270 43.94 5.92 2.54
C TYR A 270 44.18 6.38 1.10
N TYR A 271 43.34 7.27 0.58
CA TYR A 271 43.41 7.72 -0.82
C TYR A 271 44.48 8.79 -1.08
N LYS A 272 45.01 9.44 -0.04
CA LYS A 272 46.03 10.49 -0.17
C LYS A 272 47.23 10.06 -1.02
N ASP A 273 47.72 8.84 -0.83
CA ASP A 273 48.90 8.35 -1.55
C ASP A 273 48.55 7.86 -2.95
N LEU A 274 47.34 7.32 -3.13
CA LEU A 274 46.81 6.81 -4.42
C LEU A 274 46.49 7.93 -5.41
N VAL A 275 45.97 9.07 -4.94
CA VAL A 275 45.64 10.23 -5.79
C VAL A 275 46.90 10.96 -6.24
N ASN A 276 48.00 10.86 -5.49
CA ASN A 276 49.30 11.44 -5.83
C ASN A 276 50.20 10.50 -6.65
N ASP A 277 49.67 9.38 -7.16
CA ASP A 277 50.43 8.44 -8.00
C ASP A 277 50.94 9.16 -9.27
N PRO A 278 52.23 9.00 -9.65
CA PRO A 278 52.80 9.61 -10.84
C PRO A 278 52.17 9.14 -12.16
N GLU A 279 51.42 8.04 -12.17
CA GLU A 279 50.73 7.52 -13.35
C GLU A 279 49.32 8.14 -13.50
N PRO A 280 49.07 8.99 -14.52
CA PRO A 280 47.88 9.83 -14.57
C PRO A 280 46.56 9.06 -14.71
N GLU A 281 46.57 7.91 -15.38
CA GLU A 281 45.37 7.05 -15.51
C GLU A 281 44.98 6.42 -14.17
N ARG A 282 45.95 6.02 -13.35
CA ARG A 282 45.70 5.47 -12.01
C ARG A 282 45.26 6.55 -11.03
N ALA A 283 45.89 7.72 -11.08
CA ALA A 283 45.52 8.86 -10.24
C ALA A 283 44.08 9.32 -10.52
N GLN A 284 43.66 9.38 -11.80
CA GLN A 284 42.29 9.71 -12.18
C GLN A 284 41.29 8.66 -11.67
N GLY A 285 41.54 7.37 -11.91
CA GLY A 285 40.67 6.29 -11.41
C GLY A 285 40.57 6.26 -9.88
N ALA A 286 41.67 6.53 -9.17
CA ALA A 286 41.68 6.64 -7.71
C ALA A 286 40.88 7.87 -7.23
N SER A 287 40.95 9.00 -7.93
CA SER A 287 40.18 10.20 -7.61
C SER A 287 38.68 9.99 -7.77
N GLU A 288 38.24 9.33 -8.85
CA GLU A 288 36.82 9.01 -9.06
C GLU A 288 36.28 8.06 -7.98
N GLN A 289 37.06 7.03 -7.62
CA GLN A 289 36.69 6.11 -6.54
C GLN A 289 36.64 6.81 -5.19
N TYR A 290 37.59 7.72 -4.92
CA TYR A 290 37.63 8.53 -3.72
C TYR A 290 36.39 9.41 -3.59
N GLU A 291 36.02 10.14 -4.65
CA GLU A 291 34.80 10.97 -4.63
C GLU A 291 33.54 10.14 -4.45
N ALA A 292 33.40 9.03 -5.19
CA ALA A 292 32.25 8.14 -5.07
C ALA A 292 32.10 7.58 -3.64
N ARG A 293 33.22 7.17 -3.00
CA ARG A 293 33.20 6.69 -1.62
C ARG A 293 32.87 7.79 -0.62
N ARG A 294 33.37 9.01 -0.82
CA ARG A 294 33.01 10.15 0.05
C ARG A 294 31.54 10.48 -0.04
N ASP A 295 30.97 10.45 -1.23
CA ASP A 295 29.54 10.69 -1.42
C ASP A 295 28.70 9.58 -0.79
N GLU A 296 29.12 8.32 -0.89
CA GLU A 296 28.48 7.19 -0.21
C GLU A 296 28.50 7.34 1.32
N ILE A 297 29.68 7.64 1.90
CA ILE A 297 29.83 7.86 3.34
C ILE A 297 29.01 9.06 3.80
N ARG A 298 29.05 10.17 3.06
CA ARG A 298 28.24 11.34 3.36
C ARG A 298 26.76 10.96 3.33
N TRP A 299 26.29 10.28 2.30
CA TRP A 299 24.88 9.87 2.20
C TRP A 299 24.44 8.94 3.36
N GLN A 300 25.36 8.11 3.86
CA GLN A 300 25.09 7.17 4.95
C GLN A 300 25.07 7.86 6.33
N TYR A 301 26.06 8.71 6.63
CA TYR A 301 26.23 9.25 7.99
C TYR A 301 25.70 10.67 8.16
N GLU A 302 25.47 11.43 7.08
CA GLU A 302 24.97 12.80 7.19
C GLU A 302 23.58 12.82 7.83
N PRO A 303 23.44 13.44 9.03
CA PRO A 303 22.18 13.44 9.73
C PRO A 303 21.17 14.30 8.97
N ARG A 304 20.06 13.69 8.58
CA ARG A 304 18.96 14.35 7.87
C ARG A 304 17.62 13.95 8.46
N ILE A 305 16.71 14.91 8.52
CA ILE A 305 15.32 14.67 8.90
C ILE A 305 14.48 14.77 7.63
N VAL A 306 13.80 13.68 7.27
CA VAL A 306 12.90 13.64 6.13
C VAL A 306 11.48 13.59 6.65
N VAL A 307 10.65 14.56 6.24
CA VAL A 307 9.23 14.60 6.57
C VAL A 307 8.43 14.31 5.32
N SER A 308 7.50 13.36 5.41
CA SER A 308 6.58 13.02 4.32
C SER A 308 5.14 12.91 4.83
N ALA A 309 4.19 13.44 4.07
CA ALA A 309 2.77 13.23 4.36
C ALA A 309 2.32 11.91 3.73
N LEU A 310 1.95 10.92 4.55
CA LEU A 310 1.49 9.60 4.08
C LEU A 310 0.05 9.65 3.55
N GLY A 311 -0.79 10.45 4.20
CA GLY A 311 -2.18 10.62 3.84
C GLY A 311 -2.78 11.83 4.55
N CYS A 312 -3.82 12.39 3.95
CA CYS A 312 -4.58 13.48 4.53
C CYS A 312 -6.07 13.28 4.30
N GLY A 313 -6.89 13.99 5.07
CA GLY A 313 -8.32 13.91 4.90
C GLY A 313 -9.07 15.01 5.60
N ILE A 314 -10.32 15.19 5.17
CA ILE A 314 -11.26 16.08 5.81
C ILE A 314 -12.23 15.23 6.61
N PHE A 315 -12.27 15.47 7.92
CA PHE A 315 -13.08 14.74 8.88
C PHE A 315 -14.13 15.71 9.44
N HIS A 316 -15.40 15.41 9.18
CA HIS A 316 -16.51 16.18 9.74
C HIS A 316 -16.92 15.53 11.05
N LEU A 317 -16.56 16.19 12.15
CA LEU A 317 -16.80 15.68 13.49
C LEU A 317 -17.90 16.49 14.16
N ARG A 318 -18.72 15.85 14.98
CA ARG A 318 -19.76 16.53 15.74
C ARG A 318 -19.13 17.62 16.59
N SER A 319 -19.62 18.85 16.42
CA SER A 319 -19.19 19.98 17.24
C SER A 319 -19.68 19.75 18.68
N PRO A 320 -18.85 19.98 19.71
CA PRO A 320 -19.26 19.85 21.11
C PRO A 320 -20.18 20.98 21.60
N ARG A 321 -20.68 21.84 20.69
CA ARG A 321 -21.44 23.05 21.01
C ARG A 321 -22.94 22.80 21.16
#